data_AF-A0A1Q5UPA3-F1
#
_entry.id   AF-A0A1Q5UPA3-F1
#
_cell.length_a   1.000
_cell.length_b   1.000
_cell.length_c   1.000
_cell.angle_alpha   90.00
_cell.angle_beta   90.00
_cell.angle_gamma   90.00
#
_symmetry.space_group_name_H-M   'P 1'
#
loop_
_entity.id
_entity.type
_entity.pdbx_description
1 polymer ?
#
loop_
_entity_poly.entity_id
_entity_poly.type
_entity_poly.pdbx_seq_one_letter_code
_entity_poly.pdbx_strand_id
1 'polypeptide(L)'
;MGATTSSRMPHLKPEHVKAALNKFKTPSGRKWGFDVFDCPIDLFEYIADITVLHKLHISSQISSDEALRKAIVLGNAAWTWNGSDFLSDRRGDMIEIWRRGVLLYLVRLFQLSEETFDTSDLLDDVFRRAERLSSETNRKFSTSWPLFQAGLGLHQEDHERKQSLRKEFATHFATLGCCNPKLAIDVLEQVWQTGDTKILDSQKLLF
;
A
#
# COMPACT_ATOMS: atom_id res chain seq x y z
N MET A 1 21.24 25.02 -16.97
CA MET A 1 20.58 24.10 -16.04
C MET A 1 19.27 23.65 -16.67
N GLY A 2 19.19 22.40 -17.14
CA GLY A 2 17.98 21.87 -17.77
C GLY A 2 16.97 21.43 -16.72
N ALA A 3 15.72 21.87 -16.86
CA ALA A 3 14.62 21.43 -16.01
C ALA A 3 14.44 19.91 -16.16
N THR A 4 14.50 19.18 -15.05
CA THR A 4 14.31 17.71 -14.95
C THR A 4 12.83 17.31 -14.98
N THR A 5 11.93 18.22 -15.32
CA THR A 5 10.48 17.97 -15.40
C THR A 5 10.13 17.35 -16.75
N SER A 6 10.59 16.12 -16.98
CA SER A 6 9.93 15.25 -17.95
C SER A 6 8.51 14.98 -17.43
N SER A 7 7.47 15.35 -18.19
CA SER A 7 6.08 14.97 -17.87
C SER A 7 5.84 13.46 -17.98
N ARG A 8 6.81 12.73 -18.55
CA ARG A 8 6.77 11.28 -18.68
C ARG A 8 7.32 10.66 -17.41
N MET A 9 6.44 9.99 -16.66
CA MET A 9 6.86 9.09 -15.57
C MET A 9 7.96 8.14 -16.08
N PRO A 10 9.03 7.92 -15.30
CA PRO A 10 10.07 6.98 -15.70
C PRO A 10 9.45 5.60 -15.90
N HIS A 11 9.62 5.05 -17.11
CA HIS A 11 9.20 3.68 -17.42
C HIS A 11 10.18 2.71 -16.75
N LEU A 12 9.98 2.46 -15.45
CA LEU A 12 10.75 1.48 -14.71
C LEU A 12 10.30 0.08 -15.12
N LYS A 13 11.23 -0.69 -15.67
CA LYS A 13 11.02 -2.10 -15.95
C LYS A 13 11.18 -2.92 -14.66
N PRO A 14 10.55 -4.11 -14.54
CA PRO A 14 10.67 -4.96 -13.36
C PRO A 14 12.12 -5.25 -12.94
N GLU A 15 13.04 -5.40 -13.91
CA GLU A 15 14.46 -5.59 -13.66
C GLU A 15 15.12 -4.41 -12.92
N HIS A 16 14.67 -3.17 -13.16
CA HIS A 16 15.20 -1.99 -12.48
C HIS A 16 14.76 -1.97 -11.01
N VAL A 17 13.50 -2.33 -10.74
CA VAL A 17 12.96 -2.44 -9.37
C VAL A 17 13.72 -3.53 -8.62
N LYS A 18 13.88 -4.71 -9.23
CA LYS A 18 14.62 -5.83 -8.65
C LYS A 18 16.08 -5.48 -8.38
N ALA A 19 16.75 -4.78 -9.29
CA ALA A 19 18.12 -4.33 -9.10
C ALA A 19 18.26 -3.34 -7.94
N ALA A 20 17.28 -2.44 -7.74
CA ALA A 20 17.25 -1.53 -6.62
C ALA A 20 17.06 -2.26 -5.28
N LEU A 21 16.09 -3.19 -5.21
CA LEU A 21 15.80 -3.96 -4.00
C LEU A 21 16.95 -4.91 -3.62
N ASN A 22 17.63 -5.47 -4.63
CA ASN A 22 18.82 -6.30 -4.41
C ASN A 22 19.92 -5.61 -3.59
N LYS A 23 19.99 -4.26 -3.59
CA LYS A 23 20.97 -3.51 -2.79
C LYS A 23 20.76 -3.67 -1.29
N PHE A 24 19.57 -4.05 -0.86
CA PHE A 24 19.21 -4.22 0.55
C PHE A 24 19.15 -5.68 0.99
N LYS A 25 19.61 -6.64 0.16
CA LYS A 25 19.53 -8.07 0.46
C LYS A 25 20.35 -8.54 1.66
N THR A 26 21.30 -7.74 2.15
CA THR A 26 22.05 -8.08 3.36
C THR A 26 21.22 -7.79 4.62
N PRO A 27 21.42 -8.52 5.73
CA PRO A 27 20.74 -8.21 6.99
C PRO A 27 20.92 -6.75 7.43
N SER A 28 22.13 -6.19 7.25
CA SER A 28 22.42 -4.79 7.51
C SER A 28 21.69 -3.85 6.55
N GLY A 29 21.58 -4.22 5.26
CA GLY A 29 20.83 -3.47 4.26
C GLY A 29 19.34 -3.39 4.57
N ARG A 30 18.73 -4.50 5.02
CA ARG A 30 17.33 -4.51 5.47
C ARG A 30 17.10 -3.61 6.68
N LYS A 31 17.98 -3.67 7.69
CA LYS A 31 17.92 -2.77 8.85
C LYS A 31 18.01 -1.31 8.43
N TRP A 32 18.99 -0.99 7.60
CA TRP A 32 19.23 0.37 7.15
C TRP A 32 18.08 0.93 6.32
N GLY A 33 17.51 0.12 5.42
CA GLY A 33 16.34 0.56 4.67
C GLY A 33 15.12 0.81 5.55
N PHE A 34 14.98 0.12 6.69
CA PHE A 34 13.90 0.40 7.64
C PHE A 34 14.12 1.67 8.49
N ASP A 35 15.31 2.25 8.45
CA ASP A 35 15.58 3.58 9.02
C ASP A 35 15.42 4.71 8.00
N VAL A 36 15.31 4.37 6.70
CA VAL A 36 15.21 5.32 5.58
C VAL A 36 13.83 5.30 4.91
N PHE A 37 13.15 4.15 4.93
CA PHE A 37 11.82 3.94 4.36
C PHE A 37 10.81 3.63 5.46
N ASP A 38 9.62 4.19 5.30
CA ASP A 38 8.49 3.94 6.18
C ASP A 38 7.93 2.51 6.06
N CYS A 39 8.15 1.85 4.93
CA CYS A 39 7.76 0.47 4.65
C CYS A 39 8.97 -0.46 4.85
N PRO A 40 8.82 -1.59 5.58
CA PRO A 40 9.81 -2.66 5.55
C PRO A 40 10.10 -3.10 4.11
N ILE A 41 11.38 -3.22 3.76
CA ILE A 41 11.79 -3.59 2.39
C ILE A 41 11.16 -4.90 1.94
N ASP A 42 11.04 -5.89 2.84
CA ASP A 42 10.42 -7.17 2.54
C ASP A 42 8.93 -7.02 2.17
N LEU A 43 8.21 -6.10 2.82
CA LEU A 43 6.83 -5.78 2.45
C LEU A 43 6.75 -5.02 1.13
N PHE A 44 7.73 -4.16 0.85
CA PHE A 44 7.84 -3.48 -0.43
C PHE A 44 8.15 -4.45 -1.59
N GLU A 45 8.93 -5.50 -1.35
CA GLU A 45 9.16 -6.59 -2.30
C GLU A 45 7.83 -7.26 -2.69
N TYR A 46 6.93 -7.53 -1.73
CA TYR A 46 5.58 -8.03 -2.05
C TYR A 46 4.77 -7.04 -2.89
N ILE A 47 4.80 -5.73 -2.60
CA ILE A 47 4.10 -4.72 -3.44
C ILE A 47 4.61 -4.78 -4.88
N ALA A 48 5.93 -4.88 -5.07
CA ALA A 48 6.54 -4.98 -6.39
C ALA A 48 6.10 -6.26 -7.12
N ASP A 49 6.16 -7.41 -6.46
CA ASP A 49 5.78 -8.70 -7.05
C ASP A 49 4.28 -8.75 -7.41
N ILE A 50 3.40 -8.25 -6.54
CA ILE A 50 1.96 -8.11 -6.79
C ILE A 50 1.72 -7.23 -8.01
N THR A 51 2.40 -6.09 -8.10
CA THR A 51 2.25 -5.13 -9.21
C THR A 51 2.72 -5.73 -10.54
N VAL A 52 3.83 -6.46 -10.54
CA VAL A 52 4.31 -7.17 -11.72
C VAL A 52 3.32 -8.25 -12.15
N LEU A 53 2.83 -9.06 -11.21
CA LEU A 53 1.84 -10.10 -11.48
C LEU A 53 0.56 -9.51 -12.08
N HIS A 54 0.06 -8.41 -11.54
CA HIS A 54 -1.13 -7.72 -12.03
C HIS A 54 -0.94 -7.19 -13.46
N LYS A 55 0.23 -6.61 -13.77
CA LYS A 55 0.56 -6.16 -15.13
C LYS A 55 0.62 -7.33 -16.12
N LEU A 56 1.18 -8.48 -15.72
CA LEU A 56 1.20 -9.68 -16.55
C LEU A 56 -0.22 -10.21 -16.80
N HIS A 57 -1.10 -10.14 -15.80
CA HIS A 57 -2.50 -10.53 -15.91
C HIS A 57 -3.28 -9.62 -16.88
N ILE A 58 -3.23 -8.29 -16.69
CA ILE A 58 -3.91 -7.33 -17.59
C ILE A 58 -3.39 -7.43 -19.03
N SER A 59 -2.10 -7.68 -19.22
CA SER A 59 -1.52 -7.87 -20.55
C SER A 59 -1.78 -9.26 -21.16
N SER A 60 -2.58 -10.10 -20.51
CA SER A 60 -2.93 -11.45 -20.97
C SER A 60 -1.73 -12.37 -21.21
N GLN A 61 -0.59 -12.08 -20.58
CA GLN A 61 0.62 -12.92 -20.67
C GLN A 61 0.52 -14.19 -19.79
N ILE A 62 -0.40 -14.17 -18.83
CA ILE A 62 -0.74 -15.31 -17.96
C ILE A 62 -2.26 -15.47 -17.92
N SER A 63 -2.73 -16.70 -17.72
CA SER A 63 -4.17 -16.95 -17.53
C SER A 63 -4.66 -16.39 -16.20
N SER A 64 -5.98 -16.14 -16.11
CA SER A 64 -6.59 -15.65 -14.87
C SER A 64 -6.40 -16.63 -13.71
N ASP A 65 -6.58 -17.93 -13.96
CA ASP A 65 -6.36 -18.98 -12.93
C ASP A 65 -4.91 -18.99 -12.42
N GLU A 66 -3.93 -18.86 -13.32
CA GLU A 66 -2.51 -18.81 -12.95
C GLU A 66 -2.18 -17.53 -12.16
N ALA A 67 -2.81 -16.40 -12.52
CA ALA A 67 -2.67 -15.14 -11.81
C ALA A 67 -3.26 -15.22 -10.40
N LEU A 68 -4.48 -15.73 -10.24
CA LEU A 68 -5.16 -15.92 -8.96
C LEU A 68 -4.36 -16.86 -8.04
N ARG A 69 -3.91 -18.01 -8.56
CA ARG A 69 -3.10 -18.95 -7.79
C ARG A 69 -1.80 -18.30 -7.27
N LYS A 70 -1.12 -17.52 -8.11
CA LYS A 70 0.10 -16.79 -7.70
C LYS A 70 -0.21 -15.67 -6.71
N ALA A 71 -1.32 -14.97 -6.87
CA ALA A 71 -1.76 -13.93 -5.94
C ALA A 71 -2.04 -14.51 -4.55
N ILE A 72 -2.72 -15.67 -4.47
CA ILE A 72 -2.96 -16.37 -3.20
C ILE A 72 -1.64 -16.76 -2.52
N VAL A 73 -0.68 -17.30 -3.28
CA VAL A 73 0.65 -17.66 -2.74
C VAL A 73 1.37 -16.42 -2.19
N LEU A 74 1.37 -15.31 -2.92
CA LEU A 74 1.96 -14.04 -2.46
C LEU A 74 1.25 -13.50 -1.21
N GLY A 75 -0.08 -13.55 -1.18
CA GLY A 75 -0.88 -13.12 -0.04
C GLY A 75 -0.59 -13.94 1.21
N ASN A 76 -0.51 -15.27 1.08
CA ASN A 76 -0.15 -16.16 2.21
C ASN A 76 1.28 -15.90 2.71
N ALA A 77 2.22 -15.65 1.80
CA ALA A 77 3.58 -15.28 2.17
C ALA A 77 3.63 -13.94 2.91
N ALA A 78 2.91 -12.92 2.42
CA ALA A 78 2.80 -11.63 3.11
C ALA A 78 2.08 -11.73 4.46
N TRP A 79 1.05 -12.56 4.57
CA TRP A 79 0.30 -12.79 5.81
C TRP A 79 1.16 -13.44 6.90
N THR A 80 1.91 -14.47 6.52
CA THR A 80 2.78 -15.23 7.44
C THR A 80 4.15 -14.59 7.65
N TRP A 81 4.45 -13.51 6.94
CA TRP A 81 5.69 -12.77 7.10
C TRP A 81 5.82 -12.27 8.54
N ASN A 82 6.97 -12.58 9.15
CA ASN A 82 7.29 -12.20 10.52
C ASN A 82 8.54 -11.32 10.50
N GLY A 83 8.39 -10.07 10.97
CA GLY A 83 9.46 -9.09 11.08
C GLY A 83 10.17 -9.12 12.44
N SER A 84 10.10 -10.22 13.20
CA SER A 84 10.53 -10.34 14.61
C SER A 84 11.92 -9.78 14.92
N ASP A 85 12.83 -9.78 13.95
CA ASP A 85 14.21 -9.30 14.13
C ASP A 85 14.34 -7.76 14.18
N PHE A 86 13.23 -7.03 13.95
CA PHE A 86 13.20 -5.56 13.81
C PHE A 86 12.25 -4.86 14.80
N LEU A 87 11.59 -5.61 15.69
CA LEU A 87 10.45 -5.10 16.47
C LEU A 87 10.90 -4.48 17.80
N SER A 88 10.81 -3.16 17.88
CA SER A 88 10.38 -2.51 19.13
C SER A 88 8.85 -2.44 19.10
N ASP A 89 8.17 -2.56 20.24
CA ASP A 89 6.70 -2.60 20.34
C ASP A 89 6.00 -1.51 19.51
N ARG A 90 6.59 -0.31 19.44
CA ARG A 90 6.05 0.84 18.69
C ARG A 90 6.17 0.73 17.17
N ARG A 91 7.13 -0.03 16.64
CA ARG A 91 7.22 -0.30 15.19
C ARG A 91 6.35 -1.48 14.78
N GLY A 92 5.93 -2.32 15.74
CA GLY A 92 5.03 -3.45 15.49
C GLY A 92 3.71 -3.01 14.85
N ASP A 93 3.01 -2.05 15.44
CA ASP A 93 1.73 -1.56 14.89
C ASP A 93 1.89 -0.99 13.47
N MET A 94 2.97 -0.25 13.20
CA MET A 94 3.25 0.30 11.87
C MET A 94 3.50 -0.80 10.83
N ILE A 95 4.32 -1.79 11.19
CA ILE A 95 4.61 -2.94 10.33
C ILE A 95 3.34 -3.72 10.01
N GLU A 96 2.50 -3.94 11.02
CA GLU A 96 1.22 -4.61 10.87
C GLU A 96 0.28 -3.83 9.94
N ILE A 97 0.18 -2.52 10.10
CA ILE A 97 -0.59 -1.66 9.18
C ILE A 97 -0.07 -1.82 7.74
N TRP A 98 1.25 -1.82 7.51
CA TRP A 98 1.81 -2.06 6.19
C TRP A 98 1.45 -3.43 5.64
N ARG A 99 1.60 -4.49 6.44
CA ARG A 99 1.28 -5.86 6.04
C ARG A 99 -0.19 -5.97 5.61
N ARG A 100 -1.10 -5.43 6.41
CA ARG A 100 -2.54 -5.38 6.11
C ARG A 100 -2.83 -4.55 4.86
N GLY A 101 -2.16 -3.41 4.68
CA GLY A 101 -2.25 -2.60 3.45
C GLY A 101 -1.81 -3.33 2.19
N VAL A 102 -0.74 -4.14 2.27
CA VAL A 102 -0.28 -4.99 1.14
C VAL A 102 -1.35 -6.03 0.78
N LEU A 103 -1.96 -6.66 1.78
CA LEU A 103 -3.03 -7.64 1.57
C LEU A 103 -4.28 -6.99 0.95
N LEU A 104 -4.71 -5.83 1.44
CA LEU A 104 -5.81 -5.05 0.86
C LEU A 104 -5.53 -4.67 -0.59
N TYR A 105 -4.30 -4.25 -0.90
CA TYR A 105 -3.88 -3.97 -2.27
C TYR A 105 -3.99 -5.21 -3.17
N LEU A 106 -3.55 -6.37 -2.68
CA LEU A 106 -3.63 -7.64 -3.39
C LEU A 106 -5.08 -8.08 -3.63
N VAL A 107 -5.92 -8.07 -2.59
CA VAL A 107 -7.35 -8.42 -2.67
C VAL A 107 -8.04 -7.55 -3.70
N ARG A 108 -7.81 -6.24 -3.69
CA ARG A 108 -8.41 -5.30 -4.65
C ARG A 108 -8.01 -5.61 -6.09
N LEU A 109 -6.72 -5.83 -6.35
CA LEU A 109 -6.22 -6.03 -7.72
C LEU A 109 -6.68 -7.34 -8.35
N PHE A 110 -6.84 -8.39 -7.54
CA PHE A 110 -7.22 -9.72 -8.03
C PHE A 110 -8.67 -10.09 -7.72
N GLN A 111 -9.43 -9.20 -7.09
CA GLN A 111 -10.82 -9.42 -6.66
C GLN A 111 -10.97 -10.73 -5.90
N LEU A 112 -10.06 -10.96 -4.93
CA LEU A 112 -10.08 -12.18 -4.14
C LEU A 112 -11.32 -12.23 -3.26
N SER A 113 -11.82 -13.45 -3.00
CA SER A 113 -12.99 -13.65 -2.16
C SER A 113 -12.68 -13.43 -0.67
N GLU A 114 -13.72 -13.08 0.09
CA GLU A 114 -13.67 -12.99 1.56
C GLU A 114 -13.26 -14.32 2.23
N GLU A 115 -13.49 -15.45 1.56
CA GLU A 115 -13.02 -16.77 2.03
C GLU A 115 -11.50 -16.90 1.99
N THR A 116 -10.84 -16.14 1.11
CA THR A 116 -9.38 -16.17 0.97
C THR A 116 -8.72 -15.22 1.97
N PHE A 117 -9.23 -14.00 2.05
CA PHE A 117 -8.79 -12.99 3.01
C PHE A 117 -10.02 -12.20 3.46
N ASP A 118 -10.25 -12.16 4.77
CA ASP A 118 -11.33 -11.37 5.37
C ASP A 118 -10.98 -9.87 5.25
N THR A 119 -11.59 -9.20 4.28
CA THR A 119 -11.34 -7.79 3.99
C THR A 119 -11.82 -6.91 5.15
N SER A 120 -12.91 -7.29 5.81
CA SER A 120 -13.45 -6.54 6.94
C SER A 120 -12.48 -6.56 8.12
N ASP A 121 -11.95 -7.73 8.47
CA ASP A 121 -10.93 -7.86 9.52
C ASP A 121 -9.66 -7.08 9.17
N LEU A 122 -9.22 -7.14 7.91
CA LEU A 122 -8.07 -6.37 7.43
C LEU A 122 -8.27 -4.86 7.61
N LEU A 123 -9.44 -4.34 7.23
CA LEU A 123 -9.79 -2.93 7.37
C LEU A 123 -9.83 -2.51 8.84
N ASP A 124 -10.54 -3.28 9.66
CA ASP A 124 -10.69 -3.03 11.10
C ASP A 124 -9.33 -2.99 11.80
N ASP A 125 -8.45 -3.93 11.47
CA ASP A 125 -7.08 -3.99 11.98
C ASP A 125 -6.28 -2.73 11.64
N VAL A 126 -6.36 -2.26 10.37
CA VAL A 126 -5.63 -1.07 9.92
C VAL A 126 -6.10 0.17 10.68
N PHE A 127 -7.40 0.42 10.74
CA PHE A 127 -7.93 1.62 11.41
C PHE A 127 -7.65 1.59 12.91
N ARG A 128 -7.90 0.46 13.59
CA ARG A 128 -7.64 0.32 15.03
C ARG A 128 -6.17 0.57 15.39
N ARG A 129 -5.24 0.09 14.58
CA ARG A 129 -3.80 0.30 14.81
C ARG A 129 -3.36 1.72 14.45
N ALA A 130 -3.91 2.30 13.38
CA ALA A 130 -3.62 3.68 13.00
C ALA A 130 -4.09 4.68 14.07
N GLU A 131 -5.26 4.45 14.67
CA GLU A 131 -5.75 5.24 15.80
C GLU A 131 -4.79 5.19 16.99
N ARG A 132 -4.26 4.02 17.33
CA ARG A 132 -3.24 3.88 18.38
C ARG A 132 -1.96 4.66 18.07
N LEU A 133 -1.47 4.57 16.83
CA LEU A 133 -0.30 5.33 16.38
C LEU A 133 -0.54 6.83 16.35
N SER A 134 -1.79 7.26 16.12
CA SER A 134 -2.16 8.68 16.05
C SER A 134 -1.95 9.44 17.38
N SER A 135 -1.79 8.74 18.50
CA SER A 135 -1.41 9.35 19.78
C SER A 135 0.07 9.78 19.83
N GLU A 136 0.92 9.27 18.94
CA GLU A 136 2.36 9.54 18.88
C GLU A 136 2.73 10.33 17.61
N THR A 137 3.11 11.61 17.77
CA THR A 137 3.15 12.61 16.68
C THR A 137 4.14 12.36 15.53
N ASN A 138 5.18 11.53 15.70
CA ASN A 138 6.32 11.52 14.78
C ASN A 138 6.27 10.48 13.65
N ARG A 139 5.24 9.61 13.58
CA ARG A 139 5.21 8.48 12.63
C ARG A 139 3.91 8.30 11.83
N LYS A 140 2.98 9.25 11.92
CA LYS A 140 1.68 9.17 11.23
C LYS A 140 1.81 9.18 9.70
N PHE A 141 2.82 9.88 9.18
CA PHE A 141 3.01 9.99 7.74
C PHE A 141 3.37 8.64 7.10
N SER A 142 4.05 7.78 7.86
CA SER A 142 4.52 6.46 7.45
C SER A 142 3.39 5.49 7.13
N THR A 143 2.15 5.75 7.57
CA THR A 143 0.98 4.90 7.32
C THR A 143 0.08 5.41 6.19
N SER A 144 0.48 6.48 5.48
CA SER A 144 -0.35 7.09 4.43
C SER A 144 -0.73 6.12 3.31
N TRP A 145 0.21 5.29 2.83
CA TRP A 145 -0.08 4.34 1.76
C TRP A 145 -1.00 3.19 2.21
N PRO A 146 -0.75 2.51 3.34
CA PRO A 146 -1.68 1.51 3.85
C PRO A 146 -3.09 2.05 4.15
N LEU A 147 -3.18 3.26 4.71
CA LEU A 147 -4.47 3.92 4.97
C LEU A 147 -5.20 4.28 3.69
N PHE A 148 -4.46 4.66 2.65
CA PHE A 148 -5.04 4.84 1.32
C PHE A 148 -5.62 3.53 0.79
N GLN A 149 -4.90 2.40 0.90
CA GLN A 149 -5.42 1.09 0.50
C GLN A 149 -6.66 0.68 1.31
N ALA A 150 -6.69 0.95 2.61
CA ALA A 150 -7.87 0.73 3.44
C ALA A 150 -9.04 1.64 3.07
N GLY A 151 -8.76 2.91 2.78
CA GLY A 151 -9.76 3.87 2.32
C GLY A 151 -10.46 3.43 1.03
N LEU A 152 -9.75 2.77 0.11
CA LEU A 152 -10.33 2.23 -1.11
C LEU A 152 -11.31 1.07 -0.88
N GLY A 153 -11.24 0.40 0.28
CA GLY A 153 -12.14 -0.68 0.68
C GLY A 153 -13.37 -0.22 1.45
N LEU A 154 -13.51 1.07 1.76
CA LEU A 154 -14.64 1.58 2.55
C LEU A 154 -15.94 1.65 1.72
N HIS A 155 -17.03 1.18 2.32
CA HIS A 155 -18.37 1.27 1.76
C HIS A 155 -18.96 2.67 1.89
N GLN A 156 -20.07 2.94 1.21
CA GLN A 156 -20.71 4.26 1.21
C GLN A 156 -21.05 4.75 2.63
N GLU A 157 -21.47 3.82 3.48
CA GLU A 157 -21.99 4.02 4.84
C GLU A 157 -20.91 4.28 5.91
N ASP A 158 -19.63 4.06 5.59
CA ASP A 158 -18.49 4.21 6.52
C ASP A 158 -18.11 5.68 6.80
N HIS A 159 -19.10 6.49 7.19
CA HIS A 159 -18.95 7.94 7.32
C HIS A 159 -17.85 8.36 8.30
N GLU A 160 -17.75 7.68 9.45
CA GLU A 160 -16.76 8.00 10.48
C GLU A 160 -15.33 7.73 10.01
N ARG A 161 -15.09 6.56 9.41
CA ARG A 161 -13.76 6.18 8.89
C ARG A 161 -13.32 7.09 7.76
N LYS A 162 -14.23 7.44 6.84
CA LYS A 162 -13.98 8.42 5.77
C LYS A 162 -13.61 9.78 6.35
N GLN A 163 -14.34 10.24 7.36
CA GLN A 163 -14.05 11.52 8.01
C GLN A 163 -12.70 11.52 8.73
N SER A 164 -12.35 10.40 9.38
CA SER A 164 -11.05 10.20 10.01
C SER A 164 -9.91 10.31 8.97
N LEU A 165 -10.02 9.61 7.84
CA LEU A 165 -9.04 9.68 6.74
C LEU A 165 -8.90 11.09 6.19
N ARG A 166 -10.02 11.80 5.94
CA ARG A 166 -9.97 13.21 5.50
C ARG A 166 -9.14 14.07 6.43
N LYS A 167 -9.37 13.96 7.74
CA LYS A 167 -8.65 14.72 8.76
C LYS A 167 -7.16 14.35 8.77
N GLU A 168 -6.85 13.06 8.65
CA GLU A 168 -5.48 12.57 8.65
C GLU A 168 -4.70 13.06 7.43
N PHE A 169 -5.21 12.84 6.21
CA PHE A 169 -4.58 13.30 4.97
C PHE A 169 -4.48 14.84 4.89
N ALA A 170 -5.46 15.58 5.40
CA ALA A 170 -5.39 17.04 5.51
C ALA A 170 -4.26 17.48 6.47
N THR A 171 -4.10 16.79 7.60
CA THR A 171 -2.99 17.03 8.54
C THR A 171 -1.64 16.69 7.90
N HIS A 172 -1.57 15.63 7.09
CA HIS A 172 -0.37 15.26 6.34
C HIS A 172 0.00 16.29 5.29
N PHE A 173 -0.99 16.80 4.55
CA PHE A 173 -0.80 17.89 3.60
C PHE A 173 -0.28 19.15 4.29
N ALA A 174 -0.92 19.58 5.39
CA ALA A 174 -0.54 20.78 6.13
C ALA A 174 0.86 20.68 6.73
N THR A 175 1.26 19.50 7.21
CA THR A 175 2.57 19.31 7.87
C THR A 175 3.70 19.13 6.87
N LEU A 176 3.50 18.33 5.81
CA LEU A 176 4.56 17.99 4.86
C LEU A 176 4.67 18.98 3.70
N GLY A 177 3.59 19.70 3.36
CA GLY A 177 3.51 20.57 2.19
C GLY A 177 3.52 19.82 0.84
N CYS A 178 3.55 18.49 0.85
CA CYS A 178 3.51 17.65 -0.34
C CYS A 178 2.08 17.48 -0.86
N CYS A 179 1.86 17.51 -2.17
CA CYS A 179 0.52 17.34 -2.75
C CYS A 179 -0.02 15.89 -2.67
N ASN A 180 0.82 14.89 -2.38
CA ASN A 180 0.41 13.48 -2.42
C ASN A 180 -0.77 13.14 -1.49
N PRO A 181 -0.82 13.58 -0.22
CA PRO A 181 -1.98 13.38 0.66
C PRO A 181 -3.27 13.99 0.11
N LYS A 182 -3.17 15.16 -0.55
CA LYS A 182 -4.33 15.81 -1.18
C LYS A 182 -4.82 15.01 -2.39
N LEU A 183 -3.92 14.58 -3.27
CA LEU A 183 -4.28 13.73 -4.41
C LEU A 183 -4.89 12.40 -3.96
N ALA A 184 -4.36 11.81 -2.89
CA ALA A 184 -4.89 10.59 -2.31
C ALA A 184 -6.34 10.76 -1.87
N ILE A 185 -6.67 11.84 -1.14
CA ILE A 185 -8.06 12.07 -0.71
C ILE A 185 -8.99 12.37 -1.90
N ASP A 186 -8.53 13.14 -2.89
CA ASP A 186 -9.33 13.44 -4.09
C ASP A 186 -9.71 12.15 -4.85
N VAL A 187 -8.79 11.18 -4.93
CA VAL A 187 -9.05 9.86 -5.52
C VAL A 187 -10.03 9.05 -4.65
N LEU A 188 -9.84 9.04 -3.32
CA LEU A 188 -10.75 8.35 -2.41
C LEU A 188 -12.18 8.88 -2.52
N GLU A 189 -12.38 10.20 -2.62
CA GLU A 189 -13.71 10.79 -2.81
C GLU A 189 -14.37 10.33 -4.10
N GLN A 190 -13.62 10.25 -5.20
CA GLN A 190 -14.15 9.75 -6.47
C GLN A 190 -14.61 8.29 -6.35
N VAL A 191 -13.80 7.45 -5.69
CA VAL A 191 -14.13 6.04 -5.46
C VAL A 191 -15.37 5.92 -4.55
N TRP A 192 -15.45 6.70 -3.47
CA TRP A 192 -16.59 6.67 -2.55
C TRP A 192 -17.89 7.18 -3.16
N GLN A 193 -17.83 8.07 -4.15
CA GLN A 193 -19.01 8.60 -4.86
C GLN A 193 -19.49 7.64 -5.95
N THR A 194 -18.58 7.01 -6.68
CA THR A 194 -18.90 6.18 -7.84
C THR A 194 -19.09 4.70 -7.50
N GLY A 195 -18.52 4.24 -6.37
CA GLY A 195 -18.42 2.83 -6.04
C GLY A 195 -17.50 2.04 -6.97
N ASP A 196 -16.84 2.69 -7.94
CA ASP A 196 -16.04 2.02 -8.95
C ASP A 196 -14.55 2.23 -8.70
N THR A 197 -13.91 1.16 -8.22
CA THR A 197 -12.46 1.11 -8.02
C THR A 197 -11.69 0.95 -9.34
N LYS A 198 -12.35 0.63 -10.47
CA LYS A 198 -11.73 0.52 -11.81
C LYS A 198 -11.32 1.87 -12.38
N ILE A 199 -11.80 2.98 -11.81
CA ILE A 199 -11.34 4.33 -12.14
C ILE A 199 -9.81 4.42 -11.94
N LEU A 200 -9.26 3.69 -10.98
CA LEU A 200 -7.82 3.62 -10.70
C LEU A 200 -7.00 3.00 -11.84
N ASP A 201 -7.58 2.10 -12.63
CA ASP A 201 -6.88 1.50 -13.79
C ASP A 201 -6.84 2.46 -14.98
N SER A 202 -7.81 3.37 -15.05
CA SER A 202 -7.92 4.39 -16.11
C SER A 202 -7.09 5.65 -15.80
N GLN A 203 -6.92 5.98 -14.52
CA GLN A 203 -6.04 7.04 -14.08
C GLN A 203 -4.60 6.49 -14.01
N LYS A 204 -3.69 7.02 -14.84
CA LYS A 204 -2.23 6.78 -14.76
C LYS A 204 -1.60 7.35 -13.48
N LEU A 205 -2.33 7.33 -12.38
CA LEU A 205 -1.99 7.96 -11.12
C LEU A 205 -2.30 6.94 -10.05
N LEU A 206 -1.28 6.16 -9.70
CA LEU A 206 -0.94 5.79 -8.32
C LEU A 206 0.22 4.80 -8.32
N PHE A 207 1.34 5.19 -8.95
CA PHE A 207 2.73 4.88 -8.57
C PHE A 207 3.66 5.88 -9.26
#